data_AF-W9UYR8-F1
#
_entry.id   AF-W9UYR8-F1
#
_cell.length_a   1.000
_cell.length_b   1.000
_cell.length_c   1.000
_cell.angle_alpha   90.00
_cell.angle_beta   90.00
_cell.angle_gamma   90.00
#
_symmetry.space_group_name_H-M   'P 1'
#
loop_
_entity.id
_entity.type
_entity.pdbx_description
1 polymer ?
#
loop_
_entity_poly.entity_id
_entity_poly.type
_entity_poly.pdbx_seq_one_letter_code
_entity_poly.pdbx_strand_id
1 'polypeptide(L)'
;MGLYFLGGISQKAAKALRHEINRWPWSYWCHKELVDIRAFALSRLRGWYQYYGLFGKSIIRNVLFHFYKRLSRWGLKKYKKLKALMQAAKRVNKVRRDYPRAFPHWRKVLLNS
;
A
#
# COMPACT_ATOMS: atom_id res chain seq x y z
N MET A 1 -28.62 -21.12 -31.26
CA MET A 1 -27.29 -21.23 -30.63
C MET A 1 -26.91 -19.88 -30.01
N GLY A 2 -27.29 -19.66 -28.75
CA GLY A 2 -27.01 -18.41 -28.02
C GLY A 2 -25.58 -18.43 -27.50
N LEU A 3 -24.64 -17.84 -28.25
CA LEU A 3 -23.28 -17.62 -27.79
C LEU A 3 -23.29 -16.51 -26.74
N TYR A 4 -23.28 -16.96 -25.49
CA TYR A 4 -23.19 -16.16 -24.28
C TYR A 4 -22.18 -15.02 -24.40
N PHE A 5 -22.63 -13.79 -24.09
CA PHE A 5 -21.88 -12.54 -23.99
C PHE A 5 -20.82 -12.53 -22.86
N LEU A 6 -20.14 -13.65 -22.62
CA LEU A 6 -19.09 -13.78 -21.60
C LEU A 6 -17.75 -13.13 -22.03
N GLY A 7 -17.61 -12.70 -23.28
CA GLY A 7 -16.35 -12.22 -23.85
C GLY A 7 -16.01 -10.73 -23.66
N GLY A 8 -16.85 -9.92 -23.02
CA GLY A 8 -16.77 -8.45 -23.14
C GLY A 8 -16.09 -7.68 -22.00
N ILE A 9 -15.87 -8.29 -20.83
CA ILE A 9 -15.29 -7.56 -19.66
C ILE A 9 -13.75 -7.74 -19.55
N SER A 10 -13.12 -8.38 -20.54
CA SER A 10 -11.87 -9.12 -20.35
C SER A 10 -10.55 -8.32 -20.18
N GLN A 11 -10.35 -7.17 -20.84
CA GLN A 11 -9.07 -6.44 -20.75
C GLN A 11 -9.19 -4.91 -20.77
N LYS A 12 -10.21 -4.39 -21.47
CA LYS A 12 -10.46 -2.94 -21.56
C LYS A 12 -10.80 -2.35 -20.19
N ALA A 13 -11.66 -3.03 -19.42
CA ALA A 13 -11.97 -2.66 -18.04
C ALA A 13 -10.72 -2.71 -17.16
N ALA A 14 -9.93 -3.79 -17.23
CA ALA A 14 -8.68 -3.92 -16.49
C ALA A 14 -7.67 -2.81 -16.82
N LYS A 15 -7.61 -2.38 -18.08
CA LYS A 15 -6.78 -1.26 -18.53
C LYS A 15 -7.29 0.06 -17.97
N ALA A 16 -8.61 0.28 -17.98
CA ALA A 16 -9.23 1.47 -17.38
C ALA A 16 -8.96 1.56 -15.86
N LEU A 17 -9.11 0.46 -15.13
CA LEU A 17 -8.81 0.41 -13.69
C LEU A 17 -7.33 0.70 -13.40
N ARG A 18 -6.41 0.09 -14.16
CA ARG A 18 -4.97 0.38 -14.05
C ARG A 18 -4.65 1.84 -14.37
N HIS A 19 -5.34 2.42 -15.34
CA HIS A 19 -5.22 3.83 -15.69
C HIS A 19 -5.74 4.74 -14.57
N GLU A 20 -6.87 4.40 -13.95
CA GLU A 20 -7.40 5.10 -12.78
C GLU A 20 -6.40 5.05 -11.61
N ILE A 21 -5.89 3.86 -11.27
CA ILE A 21 -4.82 3.68 -10.28
C ILE A 21 -3.63 4.59 -10.60
N ASN A 22 -3.19 4.67 -11.87
CA ASN A 22 -2.06 5.52 -12.26
C ASN A 22 -2.33 7.03 -12.07
N ARG A 23 -3.59 7.46 -12.22
CA ARG A 23 -4.01 8.86 -12.08
C ARG A 23 -4.22 9.30 -10.63
N TRP A 24 -4.24 8.36 -9.69
CA TRP A 24 -4.27 8.72 -8.28
C TRP A 24 -3.08 9.62 -7.91
N PRO A 25 -3.24 10.52 -6.92
CA PRO A 25 -2.26 11.55 -6.63
C PRO A 25 -1.06 11.00 -5.84
N TRP A 26 -0.34 10.01 -6.41
CA TRP A 26 0.80 9.32 -5.80
C TRP A 26 1.91 10.25 -5.33
N SER A 27 2.09 11.40 -6.00
CA SER A 27 3.06 12.42 -5.60
C SER A 27 2.62 13.16 -4.34
N TYR A 28 1.35 13.53 -4.22
CA TYR A 28 0.78 14.18 -3.03
C TYR A 28 0.74 13.25 -1.83
N TRP A 29 0.48 11.95 -2.07
CA TRP A 29 0.48 10.94 -1.03
C TRP A 29 1.84 10.74 -0.34
N CYS A 30 2.94 11.30 -0.86
CA CYS A 30 4.23 11.28 -0.17
C CYS A 30 4.15 11.88 1.25
N HIS A 31 3.19 12.78 1.51
CA HIS A 31 2.94 13.40 2.81
C HIS A 31 1.89 12.65 3.66
N LYS A 32 1.18 11.67 3.10
CA LYS A 32 0.11 10.92 3.77
C LYS A 32 0.60 9.62 4.38
N GLU A 33 -0.15 9.09 5.34
CA GLU A 33 0.13 7.80 5.96
C GLU A 33 -0.33 6.62 5.12
N LEU A 34 0.26 5.44 5.38
CA LEU A 34 -0.20 4.21 4.72
C LEU A 34 -1.69 3.95 5.04
N VAL A 35 -2.14 4.34 6.24
CA VAL A 35 -3.54 4.18 6.66
C VAL A 35 -4.48 5.03 5.81
N ASP A 36 -4.09 6.25 5.43
CA ASP A 36 -4.89 7.15 4.59
C ASP A 36 -5.04 6.61 3.17
N ILE A 37 -3.93 6.13 2.61
CA ILE A 37 -3.91 5.53 1.27
C ILE A 37 -4.72 4.25 1.26
N ARG A 38 -4.59 3.44 2.32
CA ARG A 38 -5.39 2.23 2.51
C ARG A 38 -6.87 2.56 2.57
N ALA A 39 -7.28 3.55 3.37
CA ALA A 39 -8.69 3.93 3.47
C ALA A 39 -9.26 4.39 2.12
N PHE A 40 -8.51 5.21 1.38
CA PHE A 40 -8.90 5.68 0.04
C PHE A 40 -8.99 4.56 -0.99
N ALA A 41 -8.01 3.64 -0.98
CA ALA A 41 -7.94 2.54 -1.93
C ALA A 41 -8.93 1.42 -1.60
N LEU A 42 -9.15 1.12 -0.32
CA LEU A 42 -9.96 -0.02 0.13
C LEU A 42 -11.40 0.07 -0.37
N SER A 43 -12.02 1.26 -0.35
CA SER A 43 -13.39 1.45 -0.86
C SER A 43 -13.51 1.13 -2.36
N ARG A 44 -12.55 1.59 -3.17
CA ARG A 44 -12.51 1.36 -4.63
C ARG A 44 -12.17 -0.09 -4.97
N LEU A 45 -11.13 -0.64 -4.32
CA LEU A 45 -10.70 -2.02 -4.55
C LEU A 45 -11.79 -3.02 -4.14
N ARG A 46 -12.56 -2.73 -3.07
CA ARG A 46 -13.71 -3.54 -2.67
C ARG A 46 -14.82 -3.52 -3.73
N GLY A 47 -15.15 -2.33 -4.26
CA GLY A 47 -16.14 -2.20 -5.34
C GLY A 47 -15.73 -2.96 -6.60
N TRP A 48 -14.46 -2.86 -7.00
CA TRP A 48 -13.95 -3.63 -8.15
C TRP A 48 -13.90 -5.12 -7.87
N TYR A 49 -13.53 -5.55 -6.65
CA TYR A 49 -13.52 -6.96 -6.30
C TYR A 49 -14.93 -7.57 -6.33
N GLN A 50 -15.94 -6.86 -5.83
CA GLN A 50 -17.32 -7.31 -5.88
C GLN A 50 -17.85 -7.38 -7.32
N TYR A 51 -17.56 -6.37 -8.15
CA TYR A 51 -18.04 -6.32 -9.53
C TYR A 51 -17.32 -7.32 -10.46
N TYR A 52 -15.99 -7.41 -10.38
CA TYR A 52 -15.18 -8.24 -11.28
C TYR A 52 -14.86 -9.63 -10.73
N GLY A 53 -15.10 -9.90 -9.44
CA GLY A 53 -14.81 -11.18 -8.79
C GLY A 53 -15.59 -12.37 -9.34
N LEU A 54 -16.79 -12.11 -9.88
CA LEU A 54 -17.67 -13.11 -10.48
C LEU A 54 -17.25 -13.50 -11.91
N PHE A 55 -16.60 -12.59 -12.65
CA PHE A 55 -16.38 -12.73 -14.09
C PHE A 55 -14.91 -12.88 -14.49
N GLY A 56 -13.96 -12.60 -13.60
CA GLY A 56 -12.54 -12.58 -13.98
C GLY A 56 -11.56 -12.48 -12.82
N LYS A 57 -11.41 -13.56 -12.04
CA LYS A 57 -10.46 -13.64 -10.91
C LYS A 57 -9.03 -13.26 -11.30
N SER A 58 -8.55 -13.70 -12.46
CA SER A 58 -7.20 -13.36 -12.96
C SER A 58 -7.06 -11.90 -13.34
N ILE A 59 -8.12 -11.29 -13.88
CA ILE A 59 -8.14 -9.89 -14.30
C ILE A 59 -8.05 -8.97 -13.08
N ILE A 60 -8.91 -9.20 -12.08
CA ILE A 60 -8.88 -8.41 -10.84
C ILE A 60 -7.57 -8.61 -10.09
N ARG A 61 -7.01 -9.84 -10.04
CA ARG A 61 -5.69 -10.10 -9.46
C ARG A 61 -4.59 -9.26 -10.12
N ASN A 62 -4.59 -9.13 -11.45
CA ASN A 62 -3.61 -8.29 -12.15
C ASN A 62 -3.76 -6.80 -11.83
N VAL A 63 -4.99 -6.31 -11.66
CA VAL A 63 -5.26 -4.92 -11.23
C VAL A 63 -4.77 -4.69 -9.80
N LEU A 64 -5.07 -5.61 -8.88
CA LEU A 64 -4.58 -5.56 -7.50
C LEU A 64 -3.05 -5.60 -7.44
N PHE A 65 -2.41 -6.46 -8.22
CA PHE A 65 -0.95 -6.53 -8.33
C PHE A 65 -0.35 -5.20 -8.82
N HIS A 66 -0.99 -4.57 -9.81
CA HIS A 66 -0.57 -3.24 -10.28
C HIS A 66 -0.70 -2.16 -9.20
N PHE A 67 -1.77 -2.19 -8.40
CA PHE A 67 -1.90 -1.33 -7.23
C PHE A 67 -0.78 -1.57 -6.22
N TYR A 68 -0.49 -2.82 -5.85
CA TYR A 68 0.63 -3.14 -4.94
C TYR A 68 1.97 -2.66 -5.48
N LYS A 69 2.24 -2.80 -6.79
CA LYS A 69 3.46 -2.28 -7.41
C LYS A 69 3.56 -0.74 -7.29
N ARG A 70 2.46 -0.02 -7.48
CA ARG A 70 2.42 1.44 -7.29
C ARG A 70 2.58 1.83 -5.82
N LEU A 71 1.94 1.09 -4.91
CA LEU A 71 2.07 1.28 -3.47
C LEU A 71 3.51 1.05 -3.00
N SER A 72 4.18 0.01 -3.48
CA SER A 72 5.60 -0.24 -3.17
C SER A 72 6.50 0.88 -3.69
N ARG A 73 6.25 1.39 -4.92
CA ARG A 73 6.96 2.57 -5.46
C ARG A 73 6.71 3.84 -4.63
N TRP A 74 5.48 4.04 -4.19
CA TRP A 74 5.15 5.13 -3.27
C TRP A 74 5.86 4.95 -1.93
N GLY A 75 5.88 3.75 -1.36
CA GLY A 75 6.59 3.45 -0.12
C GLY A 75 8.07 3.76 -0.25
N LEU A 76 8.71 3.29 -1.33
CA LEU A 76 10.09 3.66 -1.66
C LEU A 76 10.29 5.17 -1.79
N LYS A 77 9.30 5.93 -2.33
CA LYS A 77 9.36 7.38 -2.48
C LYS A 77 9.14 8.15 -1.17
N LYS A 78 8.09 7.82 -0.41
CA LYS A 78 7.80 8.39 0.91
C LYS A 78 8.95 8.14 1.86
N TYR A 79 9.44 6.90 1.84
CA TYR A 79 10.59 6.48 2.58
C TYR A 79 11.89 6.60 1.74
N LYS A 80 11.99 7.51 0.74
CA LYS A 80 13.30 7.89 0.14
C LYS A 80 14.30 8.34 1.21
N LYS A 81 13.77 8.69 2.38
CA LYS A 81 14.43 8.86 3.68
C LYS A 81 14.70 7.55 4.44
N LEU A 82 14.84 6.38 3.81
CA LEU A 82 15.27 5.14 4.50
C LEU A 82 16.75 5.19 4.93
N LYS A 83 17.53 6.17 4.43
CA LYS A 83 18.80 6.57 5.06
C LYS A 83 18.62 7.35 6.37
N ALA A 84 17.47 8.01 6.57
CA ALA A 84 17.18 8.86 7.72
C ALA A 84 16.26 8.20 8.75
N LEU A 85 15.44 7.22 8.38
CA LEU A 85 14.62 6.46 9.34
C LEU A 85 15.51 5.56 10.18
N MET A 86 16.57 4.98 9.61
CA MET A 86 17.62 4.31 10.38
C MET A 86 18.41 5.29 11.26
N GLN A 87 18.61 6.54 10.83
CA GLN A 87 19.25 7.58 11.66
C GLN A 87 18.34 8.14 12.75
N ALA A 88 17.04 8.29 12.47
CA ALA A 88 16.02 8.70 13.42
C ALA A 88 15.78 7.58 14.43
N ALA A 89 15.71 6.32 13.98
CA ALA A 89 15.69 5.16 14.83
C ALA A 89 16.99 5.05 15.65
N LYS A 90 18.17 5.35 15.09
CA LYS A 90 19.44 5.44 15.85
C LYS A 90 19.39 6.56 16.90
N ARG A 91 18.85 7.73 16.58
CA ARG A 91 18.68 8.86 17.52
C ARG A 91 17.67 8.52 18.62
N VAL A 92 16.53 7.93 18.27
CA VAL A 92 15.54 7.43 19.24
C VAL A 92 16.11 6.29 20.09
N ASN A 93 16.90 5.37 19.52
CA ASN A 93 17.62 4.34 20.27
C ASN A 93 18.72 4.92 21.17
N LYS A 94 19.35 6.04 20.78
CA LYS A 94 20.32 6.75 21.61
C LYS A 94 19.60 7.39 22.81
N VAL A 95 18.52 8.14 22.56
CA VAL A 95 17.68 8.73 23.62
C VAL A 95 17.07 7.64 24.52
N ARG A 96 16.67 6.49 23.97
CA ARG A 96 16.20 5.33 24.74
C ARG A 96 17.28 4.73 25.64
N ARG A 97 18.55 4.71 25.18
CA ARG A 97 19.70 4.25 25.98
C ARG A 97 20.08 5.25 27.07
N ASP A 98 20.08 6.54 26.74
CA ASP A 98 20.45 7.61 27.68
C ASP A 98 19.34 7.86 28.73
N TYR A 99 18.07 7.68 28.37
CA TYR A 99 16.91 7.93 29.22
C TYR A 99 15.88 6.78 29.21
N PRO A 100 16.23 5.61 29.77
CA PRO A 100 15.38 4.41 29.75
C PRO A 100 14.08 4.55 30.56
N ARG A 101 13.95 5.60 31.38
CA ARG A 101 12.76 5.88 32.22
C ARG A 101 11.78 6.88 31.60
N ALA A 102 12.09 7.45 30.44
CA ALA A 102 11.27 8.50 29.82
C ALA A 102 9.89 8.02 29.33
N PHE A 103 9.76 6.74 28.95
CA PHE A 103 8.48 6.16 28.55
C PHE A 103 8.26 4.77 29.19
N PRO A 104 7.06 4.50 29.75
CA PRO A 104 6.77 3.23 30.44
C PRO A 104 6.91 1.98 29.55
N HIS A 105 6.68 2.11 28.24
CA HIS A 105 6.76 1.01 27.27
C HIS A 105 8.18 0.75 26.75
N TRP A 106 9.16 1.61 27.06
CA TRP A 106 10.58 1.39 26.72
C TRP A 106 11.29 0.44 27.68
N ARG A 107 10.60 0.02 28.75
CA ARG A 107 11.03 -0.99 29.72
C ARG A 107 11.22 -2.40 29.18
N LYS A 108 11.13 -2.65 27.87
CA LYS A 108 11.50 -3.96 27.30
C LYS A 108 13.02 -4.11 27.23
N VAL A 109 13.58 -4.36 28.42
CA VAL A 109 14.52 -5.42 28.77
C VAL A 109 15.56 -5.76 27.69
N LEU A 110 16.79 -5.39 28.04
CA LEU A 110 18.02 -6.09 27.69
C LEU A 110 17.86 -7.59 27.98
N LEU A 111 17.87 -8.42 26.93
CA LEU A 111 18.22 -9.84 27.03
C LEU A 111 19.06 -10.19 25.80
N ASN A 112 20.38 -10.37 26.05
CA ASN A 112 21.33 -11.34 25.48
C ASN A 112 21.38 -11.56 23.95
N SER A 113 22.53 -11.66 23.28
CA SER A 113 23.95 -11.83 23.67
C SER A 113 24.82 -11.30 22.53
#